data_AF-A0AAV0XLQ4-F1
#
_entry.id   AF-A0AAV0XLQ4-F1
#
_cell.length_a   1.000
_cell.length_b   1.000
_cell.length_c   1.000
_cell.angle_alpha   90.00
_cell.angle_beta   90.00
_cell.angle_gamma   90.00
#
_symmetry.space_group_name_H-M   'P 1'
#
loop_
_entity.id
_entity.type
_entity.pdbx_description
1 polymer ?
#
loop_
_entity_poly.entity_id
_entity_poly.type
_entity_poly.pdbx_seq_one_letter_code
_entity_poly.pdbx_strand_id
1 'polypeptide(L)'
;MSDLEDSYFRDRIPEKPNLTKRLQTHKKQKFRKEWMDHQDFKVWLAPVIGEPLKAKCKLCVIDLTAELTVLKKHQTSQKHKLSVVQPKI
;
A
#
# COMPACT_ATOMS: atom_id res chain seq x y z
N MET A 1 9.54 -62.11 25.39
CA MET A 1 8.78 -62.38 24.15
C MET A 1 8.01 -61.12 23.81
N SER A 2 7.96 -60.77 22.51
CA SER A 2 7.49 -59.52 21.86
C SER A 2 8.35 -58.27 22.17
N ASP A 3 9.30 -57.80 21.35
CA ASP A 3 9.64 -57.98 19.92
C ASP A 3 8.63 -57.47 18.88
N LEU A 4 7.89 -56.38 19.15
CA LEU A 4 6.97 -55.82 18.12
C LEU A 4 6.53 -54.35 18.27
N GLU A 5 7.39 -53.44 18.75
CA GLU A 5 7.11 -51.98 18.64
C GLU A 5 8.33 -51.21 18.11
N ASP A 6 8.99 -51.74 17.08
CA ASP A 6 10.12 -51.07 16.39
C ASP A 6 9.84 -50.83 14.88
N SER A 7 8.58 -50.88 14.46
CA SER A 7 8.18 -50.75 13.05
C SER A 7 7.31 -49.54 12.73
N TYR A 8 6.94 -48.70 13.71
CA TYR A 8 6.11 -47.51 13.48
C TYR A 8 6.86 -46.19 13.68
N PHE A 9 8.17 -46.17 13.45
CA PHE A 9 8.95 -44.92 13.42
C PHE A 9 9.56 -44.62 12.04
N ARG A 10 9.37 -45.51 11.06
CA ARG A 10 9.65 -45.21 9.66
C ARG A 10 8.39 -44.62 9.04
N ASP A 11 8.55 -43.54 8.29
CA ASP A 11 7.53 -42.91 7.44
C ASP A 11 6.59 -41.90 8.11
N ARG A 12 7.18 -40.79 8.56
CA ARG A 12 6.59 -39.45 8.35
C ARG A 12 7.67 -38.37 8.44
N ILE A 13 8.40 -38.16 7.34
CA ILE A 13 9.12 -36.90 7.11
C ILE A 13 8.05 -35.89 6.66
N PRO A 14 7.71 -34.85 7.44
CA PRO A 14 6.82 -33.81 6.96
C PRO A 14 7.53 -33.05 5.84
N GLU A 15 7.00 -33.13 4.62
CA GLU A 15 7.44 -32.31 3.50
C GLU A 15 7.25 -30.83 3.88
N LYS A 16 8.36 -30.07 3.85
CA LYS A 16 8.32 -28.63 4.11
C LYS A 16 7.61 -27.96 2.93
N PRO A 17 6.56 -27.15 3.15
CA PRO A 17 5.88 -26.47 2.05
C PRO A 17 6.87 -25.52 1.34
N ASN A 18 7.03 -25.70 0.03
CA ASN A 18 7.90 -24.91 -0.82
C ASN A 18 7.36 -23.48 -0.93
N LEU A 19 7.91 -22.58 -0.12
CA LEU A 19 7.51 -21.17 -0.11
C LEU A 19 8.25 -20.38 -1.20
N THR A 20 8.09 -20.75 -2.47
CA THR A 20 8.52 -19.90 -3.59
C THR A 20 7.54 -18.74 -3.78
N LYS A 21 7.46 -17.86 -2.78
CA LYS A 21 6.82 -16.56 -2.95
C LYS A 21 7.69 -15.76 -3.92
N ARG A 22 7.23 -15.59 -5.16
CA ARG A 22 7.79 -14.60 -6.08
C ARG A 22 7.89 -13.28 -5.31
N LEU A 23 9.11 -12.73 -5.19
CA LEU A 23 9.32 -11.37 -4.70
C LEU A 23 8.67 -10.43 -5.71
N GLN A 24 7.38 -10.18 -5.52
CA GLN A 24 6.58 -9.34 -6.36
C GLN A 24 7.01 -7.90 -6.06
N THR A 25 7.96 -7.39 -6.85
CA THR A 25 8.46 -6.03 -6.68
C THR A 25 7.30 -5.08 -6.92
N HIS A 26 6.89 -4.34 -5.88
CA HIS A 26 5.83 -3.35 -6.00
C HIS A 26 6.28 -2.27 -6.98
N LYS A 27 5.78 -2.34 -8.22
CA LYS A 27 6.06 -1.35 -9.25
C LYS A 27 5.48 -0.01 -8.79
N LYS A 28 6.35 1.00 -8.65
CA LYS A 28 5.95 2.36 -8.26
C LYS A 28 4.88 2.88 -9.23
N GLN A 29 3.81 3.43 -8.66
CA GLN A 29 2.72 4.00 -9.44
C GLN A 29 3.05 5.44 -9.83
N LYS A 30 2.72 5.81 -11.07
CA LYS A 30 2.77 7.20 -11.54
C LYS A 30 1.45 7.89 -11.22
N PHE A 31 1.51 9.20 -10.99
CA PHE A 31 0.35 10.06 -10.86
C PHE A 31 -0.52 9.97 -12.09
N ARG A 32 -1.83 9.77 -11.89
CA ARG A 32 -2.82 9.76 -12.97
C ARG A 32 -3.64 11.03 -12.92
N LYS A 33 -3.77 11.69 -14.08
CA LYS A 33 -4.62 12.89 -14.23
C LYS A 33 -6.08 12.60 -13.87
N GLU A 34 -6.56 11.39 -14.15
CA GLU A 34 -7.91 10.91 -13.77
C GLU A 34 -8.21 11.08 -12.28
N TRP A 35 -7.19 11.03 -11.41
CA TRP A 35 -7.38 11.26 -9.98
C TRP A 35 -7.76 12.71 -9.69
N MET A 36 -7.42 13.66 -10.55
CA MET A 36 -7.85 15.05 -10.42
C MET A 36 -9.32 15.26 -10.83
N ASP A 37 -9.93 14.31 -11.53
CA ASP A 37 -11.35 14.38 -11.91
C ASP A 37 -12.24 13.64 -10.89
N HIS A 38 -11.65 12.72 -10.12
CA HIS A 38 -12.36 11.98 -9.08
C HIS A 38 -12.80 12.89 -7.92
N GLN A 39 -14.06 12.75 -7.51
CA GLN A 39 -14.66 13.59 -6.46
C GLN A 39 -13.88 13.57 -5.13
N ASP A 40 -13.30 12.43 -4.77
CA ASP A 40 -12.56 12.24 -3.51
C ASP A 40 -11.20 12.96 -3.46
N PHE A 41 -10.62 13.22 -4.63
CA PHE A 41 -9.23 13.65 -4.75
C PHE A 41 -9.11 15.04 -5.40
N LYS A 42 -9.99 15.41 -6.32
CA LYS A 42 -9.94 16.67 -7.11
C LYS A 42 -9.75 17.93 -6.27
N VAL A 43 -10.30 17.94 -5.05
CA VAL A 43 -10.33 19.10 -4.17
C VAL A 43 -8.92 19.44 -3.66
N TRP A 44 -8.14 18.43 -3.30
CA TRP A 44 -6.88 18.62 -2.60
C TRP A 44 -5.67 18.06 -3.33
N LEU A 45 -5.85 17.13 -4.25
CA LEU A 45 -4.77 16.45 -4.95
C LEU A 45 -4.28 17.28 -6.15
N ALA A 46 -2.96 17.38 -6.30
CA ALA A 46 -2.32 18.04 -7.43
C ALA A 46 -1.11 17.21 -7.91
N PRO A 47 -0.74 17.30 -9.20
CA PRO A 47 0.52 16.75 -9.68
C PRO A 47 1.69 17.63 -9.25
N VAL A 48 2.87 17.01 -9.07
CA VAL A 48 4.15 17.74 -8.91
C VAL A 48 4.81 17.83 -10.29
N ILE A 49 5.08 19.06 -10.75
CA ILE A 49 5.75 19.30 -12.03
C ILE A 49 7.17 18.72 -11.95
N GLY A 50 7.53 17.86 -12.90
CA GLY A 50 8.84 17.20 -12.95
C GLY A 50 8.92 15.86 -12.20
N GLU A 51 8.00 15.58 -11.27
CA GLU A 51 8.02 14.36 -10.44
C GLU A 51 6.76 13.51 -10.65
N PRO A 52 6.72 12.63 -11.68
CA PRO A 52 5.53 11.85 -12.01
C PRO A 52 5.18 10.78 -10.97
N LEU A 53 6.07 10.51 -10.03
CA LEU A 53 5.85 9.55 -8.93
C LEU A 53 5.36 10.23 -7.64
N LYS A 54 5.19 11.55 -7.67
CA LYS A 54 4.72 12.34 -6.53
C LYS A 54 3.42 13.05 -6.83
N ALA A 55 2.66 13.26 -5.78
CA ALA A 55 1.45 14.05 -5.75
C ALA A 55 1.57 15.07 -4.62
N LYS A 56 1.02 16.26 -4.80
CA LYS A 56 0.99 17.30 -3.77
C LYS A 56 -0.41 17.44 -3.21
N CYS A 57 -0.51 17.51 -1.90
CA CYS A 57 -1.75 17.91 -1.24
C CYS A 57 -1.78 19.43 -1.08
N LYS A 58 -2.76 20.10 -1.69
CA LYS A 58 -2.95 21.56 -1.60
C LYS A 58 -3.39 22.00 -0.20
N LEU A 59 -4.19 21.18 0.49
CA LEU A 59 -4.73 21.49 1.83
C LEU A 59 -3.69 21.32 2.93
N CYS A 60 -2.90 20.24 2.85
CA CYS A 60 -1.85 19.94 3.82
C CYS A 60 -0.49 20.57 3.46
N VAL A 61 -0.33 21.01 2.20
CA VAL A 61 0.92 21.55 1.64
C VAL A 61 2.09 20.56 1.79
N ILE A 62 1.84 19.28 1.51
CA ILE A 62 2.85 18.22 1.57
C ILE A 62 2.90 17.42 0.26
N ASP A 63 4.09 16.92 -0.06
CA ASP A 63 4.30 16.00 -1.16
C ASP A 63 4.19 14.55 -0.66
N LEU A 64 3.47 13.74 -1.43
CA LEU A 64 3.12 12.36 -1.17
C LEU A 64 3.55 11.51 -2.35
N THR A 65 3.76 10.21 -2.13
CA THR A 65 3.92 9.27 -3.24
C THR A 65 2.60 9.17 -4.01
N ALA A 66 2.69 9.17 -5.34
CA ALA A 66 1.55 9.01 -6.25
C ALA A 66 1.05 7.55 -6.30
N GLU A 67 0.81 6.96 -5.13
CA GLU A 67 0.22 5.64 -4.95
C GLU A 67 -1.17 5.79 -4.36
N LEU A 68 -2.14 5.09 -4.95
CA LEU A 68 -3.55 5.22 -4.53
C LEU A 68 -3.75 4.88 -3.05
N THR A 69 -3.02 3.89 -2.53
CA THR A 69 -3.04 3.51 -1.11
C THR A 69 -2.56 4.65 -0.22
N VAL A 70 -1.50 5.36 -0.62
CA VAL A 70 -0.97 6.51 0.12
C VAL A 70 -1.96 7.66 0.11
N LEU A 71 -2.57 7.95 -1.05
CA LEU A 71 -3.58 9.01 -1.17
C LEU A 71 -4.83 8.74 -0.33
N LYS A 72 -5.35 7.50 -0.36
CA LYS A 72 -6.50 7.09 0.48
C LYS A 72 -6.17 7.16 1.98
N LYS A 73 -4.99 6.70 2.39
CA LYS A 73 -4.52 6.84 3.79
C LYS A 73 -4.35 8.30 4.19
N HIS A 74 -3.87 9.14 3.28
CA HIS A 74 -3.73 10.57 3.54
C HIS A 74 -5.08 11.24 3.75
N GLN A 75 -6.07 10.94 2.90
CA GLN A 75 -7.43 11.47 3.01
C GLN A 75 -8.07 11.19 4.38
N THR A 76 -7.81 10.01 4.96
CA THR A 76 -8.36 9.64 6.27
C THR A 76 -7.53 10.13 7.45
N SER A 77 -6.34 10.69 7.22
CA SER A 77 -5.45 11.17 8.27
C SER A 77 -6.07 12.36 9.02
N GLN A 78 -5.80 12.45 10.33
CA GLN A 78 -6.35 13.51 11.18
C GLN A 78 -5.92 14.90 10.71
N LYS A 79 -4.66 15.07 10.32
CA LYS A 79 -4.14 16.33 9.76
C LYS A 79 -4.93 16.77 8.54
N HIS A 80 -5.19 15.83 7.62
CA HIS A 80 -5.98 16.12 6.42
C HIS A 80 -7.41 16.50 6.77
N LYS A 81 -8.08 15.74 7.63
CA LYS A 81 -9.46 16.05 8.08
C LYS A 81 -9.56 17.44 8.69
N LEU A 82 -8.60 17.84 9.51
CA LEU A 82 -8.56 19.19 10.09
C LEU A 82 -8.38 20.27 9.01
N SER A 83 -7.50 20.06 8.03
CA SER A 83 -7.29 20.98 6.90
C SER A 83 -8.48 21.05 5.93
N VAL A 84 -9.25 19.97 5.77
CA VAL A 84 -10.47 19.97 4.95
C VAL A 84 -11.56 20.80 5.62
N VAL A 85 -11.69 20.70 6.95
CA VAL A 85 -12.68 21.47 7.73
C VAL A 85 -12.29 22.94 7.85
N GLN A 86 -10.99 23.25 7.84
CA GLN A 86 -10.47 24.61 7.88
C GLN A 86 -9.68 24.93 6.61
N PRO A 87 -10.36 25.17 5.47
CA PRO A 87 -9.68 25.68 4.30
C PRO A 87 -9.04 27.02 4.67
N LYS A 88 -7.71 27.10 4.58
CA LYS A 88 -6.99 28.36 4.76
C LYS A 88 -7.30 29.24 3.54
N ILE A 89 -8.15 30.25 3.77
CA ILE A 89 -8.53 31.31 2.82
C ILE A 89 -7.41 32.36 2.82
#